data_AF-A0A328BSR8-F1
#
_entry.id   AF-A0A328BSR8-F1
#
_cell.length_a   1.000
_cell.length_b   1.000
_cell.length_c   1.000
_cell.angle_alpha   90.00
_cell.angle_beta   90.00
_cell.angle_gamma   90.00
#
_symmetry.space_group_name_H-M   'P 1'
#
loop_
_entity.id
_entity.type
_entity.pdbx_description
1 polymer ?
#
loop_
_entity_poly.entity_id
_entity_poly.type
_entity_poly.pdbx_seq_one_letter_code
_entity_poly.pdbx_strand_id
1 'polypeptide(L)'
;MKYPVCLLLAATLAFPSVAQTLAPPDDAVPGLIREREQLIKEYEAASAQRNAFLANKPSKKDLEEVIGALKGIIRKDSEIVQALKAGELRRQASIVAEKQQAVQQATVAQTDQTSTKERFYDLENQIANLELRDKQREKKLREAEAAAHEAQSGRTTPQLLAVGLALLSLGLLGYVAKLRGQLNGAPRRSAKRR
;
A
#
# COMPACT_ATOMS: atom_id res chain seq x y z
N MET A 1 -15.34 35.66 42.59
CA MET A 1 -15.05 34.20 42.60
C MET A 1 -13.67 34.05 41.98
N LYS A 2 -12.58 34.03 42.77
CA LYS A 2 -11.90 32.89 43.42
C LYS A 2 -11.47 31.79 42.41
N TYR A 3 -10.14 31.62 42.37
CA TYR A 3 -9.21 31.09 41.35
C TYR A 3 -9.47 29.72 40.68
N PRO A 4 -8.81 29.49 39.51
CA PRO A 4 -8.62 28.18 38.85
C PRO A 4 -7.51 27.37 39.54
N VAL A 5 -7.46 26.04 39.36
CA VAL A 5 -6.31 25.11 39.48
C VAL A 5 -6.84 23.66 39.53
N CYS A 6 -6.35 22.81 38.61
CA CYS A 6 -5.91 21.42 38.80
C CYS A 6 -5.84 20.73 37.43
N LEU A 7 -4.70 20.71 36.73
CA LEU A 7 -3.62 19.72 36.86
C LEU A 7 -4.10 18.26 36.71
N LEU A 8 -3.79 17.65 35.56
CA LEU A 8 -3.46 16.22 35.34
C LEU A 8 -3.31 16.04 33.82
N LEU A 9 -2.12 16.20 33.23
CA LEU A 9 -0.99 15.26 33.27
C LEU A 9 -1.40 13.85 32.79
N ALA A 10 -1.40 13.64 31.47
CA ALA A 10 -1.33 12.32 30.84
C ALA A 10 -0.26 12.42 29.74
N ALA A 11 1.01 12.32 30.14
CA ALA A 11 1.77 11.08 30.08
C ALA A 11 1.95 10.61 28.63
N THR A 12 2.89 11.28 27.97
CA THR A 12 3.63 10.80 26.80
C THR A 12 4.10 9.35 27.04
N LEU A 13 3.58 8.42 26.25
CA LEU A 13 4.12 7.06 26.14
C LEU A 13 5.45 7.12 25.37
N ALA A 14 6.50 7.52 26.07
CA ALA A 14 7.87 7.29 25.65
C ALA A 14 8.16 5.80 25.86
N PHE A 15 8.11 5.03 24.77
CA PHE A 15 8.66 3.68 24.75
C PHE A 15 10.15 3.77 25.10
N PRO A 16 10.65 3.05 26.13
CA PRO A 16 12.08 2.86 26.27
C PRO A 16 12.51 1.92 25.13
N SER A 17 13.04 2.49 24.06
CA SER A 17 13.87 1.74 23.12
C SER A 17 15.11 1.31 23.90
N VAL A 18 15.06 0.09 24.43
CA VAL A 18 16.26 -0.60 24.91
C VAL A 18 17.07 -0.89 23.66
N ALA A 19 17.94 0.07 23.31
CA ALA A 19 19.06 -0.18 22.45
C ALA A 19 19.92 -1.24 23.16
N GLN A 20 19.67 -2.51 22.85
CA GLN A 20 20.64 -3.57 23.11
C GLN A 20 21.85 -3.24 22.25
N THR A 21 22.80 -2.55 22.83
CA THR A 21 24.17 -2.53 22.34
C THR A 21 24.62 -3.98 22.35
N LEU A 22 24.54 -4.64 21.19
CA LEU A 22 25.26 -5.86 20.90
C LEU A 22 26.73 -5.56 21.19
N ALA A 23 27.20 -5.98 22.36
CA ALA A 23 28.62 -6.04 22.63
C ALA A 23 29.27 -6.81 21.47
N PRO A 24 30.42 -6.34 20.94
CA PRO A 24 31.12 -7.06 19.91
C PRO A 24 31.36 -8.49 20.40
N PRO A 25 31.23 -9.50 19.53
CA PRO A 25 31.35 -10.88 19.94
C PRO A 25 32.69 -11.05 20.66
N ASP A 26 32.66 -11.63 21.86
CA ASP A 26 33.86 -12.17 22.49
C ASP A 26 34.39 -13.26 21.56
N ASP A 27 35.19 -12.83 20.59
CA ASP A 27 36.03 -13.67 19.77
C ASP A 27 37.12 -14.20 20.72
N ALA A 28 36.76 -15.20 21.51
CA ALA A 28 37.69 -15.91 22.40
C ALA A 28 38.79 -16.60 21.59
N VAL A 29 38.54 -16.88 20.31
CA VAL A 29 39.44 -17.58 19.38
C VAL A 29 40.78 -16.85 19.20
N PRO A 30 40.86 -15.55 18.87
CA PRO A 30 42.13 -14.83 18.80
C PRO A 30 42.90 -14.78 20.13
N GLY A 31 42.22 -14.80 21.28
CA GLY A 31 42.87 -14.94 22.59
C GLY A 31 43.54 -16.31 22.76
N LEU A 32 42.80 -17.38 22.46
CA LEU A 32 43.29 -18.76 22.52
C LEU A 32 44.44 -19.03 21.53
N ILE A 33 44.41 -18.39 20.34
CA ILE A 33 45.49 -18.47 19.35
C ILE A 33 46.78 -17.82 19.89
N ARG A 34 46.69 -16.66 20.55
CA ARG A 34 47.85 -16.00 21.17
C ARG A 34 48.45 -16.84 22.30
N GLU A 35 47.61 -17.47 23.13
CA GLU A 35 48.07 -18.38 24.18
C GLU A 35 48.75 -19.63 23.60
N ARG A 36 48.26 -20.14 22.46
CA ARG A 36 48.90 -21.24 21.74
C ARG A 36 50.28 -20.86 21.18
N GLU A 37 50.42 -19.66 20.63
CA GLU A 37 51.71 -19.16 20.14
C GLU A 37 52.74 -19.03 21.26
N GLN A 38 52.33 -18.69 22.49
CA GLN A 38 53.21 -18.67 23.66
C GLN A 38 53.68 -20.08 24.04
N LEU A 39 52.77 -21.06 24.09
CA LEU A 39 53.11 -22.45 24.39
C LEU A 39 54.04 -23.08 23.33
N ILE A 40 53.92 -22.69 22.06
CA ILE A 40 54.83 -23.11 20.98
C ILE A 40 56.23 -22.55 21.21
N LYS A 41 56.35 -21.28 21.61
CA LYS A 41 57.65 -20.67 21.93
C LYS A 41 58.32 -21.34 23.13
N GLU A 42 57.56 -21.71 24.15
CA GLU A 42 58.06 -22.47 25.29
C GLU A 42 58.56 -23.87 24.88
N TYR A 43 57.82 -24.57 24.02
CA TYR A 43 58.25 -25.83 23.44
C TYR A 43 59.53 -25.69 22.60
N GLU A 44 59.62 -24.66 21.76
CA GLU A 44 60.78 -24.40 20.93
C GLU A 44 62.01 -24.03 21.78
N ALA A 45 61.84 -23.26 22.84
CA ALA A 45 62.91 -22.95 23.79
C ALA A 45 63.41 -24.20 24.50
N ALA A 46 62.51 -25.05 25.03
CA ALA A 46 62.87 -26.32 25.67
C ALA A 46 63.55 -27.29 24.69
N SER A 47 63.09 -27.35 23.45
CA SER A 47 63.66 -28.16 22.38
C SER A 47 65.03 -27.64 21.89
N ALA A 48 65.21 -26.32 21.84
CA ALA A 48 66.48 -25.68 21.51
C ALA A 48 67.52 -25.87 22.61
N GLN A 49 67.11 -25.81 23.88
CA GLN A 49 67.96 -26.08 25.03
C GLN A 49 68.46 -27.53 25.04
N ARG A 50 67.62 -28.48 24.57
CA ARG A 50 68.00 -29.87 24.30
C ARG A 50 69.01 -29.99 23.16
N ASN A 51 68.87 -29.23 22.07
CA ASN A 51 69.76 -29.28 20.91
C ASN A 51 71.11 -28.56 21.13
N ALA A 52 71.16 -27.58 22.03
CA ALA A 52 72.41 -26.89 22.40
C ALA A 52 73.35 -27.80 23.23
N PHE A 53 72.81 -28.82 23.90
CA PHE A 53 73.54 -29.80 24.71
C PHE A 53 73.90 -31.06 23.89
N LEU A 54 74.67 -30.85 22.82
CA LEU A 54 74.99 -31.81 21.75
C LEU A 54 75.81 -33.06 22.15
N ALA A 55 75.87 -33.46 23.42
CA ALA A 55 76.66 -34.62 23.85
C ALA A 55 76.20 -35.25 25.17
N ASN A 56 74.97 -35.79 25.24
CA ASN A 56 74.66 -37.06 25.92
C ASN A 56 73.14 -37.29 25.95
N LYS A 57 72.77 -38.56 26.07
CA LYS A 57 71.40 -39.10 26.06
C LYS A 57 70.36 -38.21 26.75
N PRO A 58 69.14 -38.08 26.19
CA PRO A 58 68.10 -37.23 26.75
C PRO A 58 67.78 -37.62 28.20
N SER A 59 67.81 -36.63 29.09
CA SER A 59 67.35 -36.79 30.47
C SER A 59 65.83 -36.96 30.48
N LYS A 60 65.30 -37.92 31.25
CA LYS A 60 63.84 -38.17 31.35
C LYS A 60 63.05 -36.92 31.70
N LYS A 61 63.66 -35.99 32.44
CA LYS A 61 63.05 -34.73 32.88
C LYS A 61 62.71 -33.79 31.73
N ASP A 62 63.56 -33.70 30.71
CA ASP A 62 63.32 -32.82 29.54
C ASP A 62 62.24 -33.41 28.63
N LEU A 63 62.13 -34.75 28.58
CA LEU A 63 61.03 -35.43 27.91
C LEU A 63 59.69 -35.17 28.61
N GLU A 64 59.67 -35.15 29.94
CA GLU A 64 58.47 -34.83 30.72
C GLU A 64 57.99 -33.39 30.50
N GLU A 65 58.92 -32.42 30.42
CA GLU A 65 58.60 -31.01 30.15
C GLU A 65 58.06 -30.81 28.73
N VAL A 66 58.70 -31.43 27.73
CA VAL A 66 58.20 -31.42 26.35
C VAL A 66 56.82 -32.06 26.23
N ILE A 67 56.58 -33.19 26.89
CA ILE A 67 55.28 -33.86 26.91
C ILE A 67 54.23 -32.98 27.62
N GLY A 68 54.63 -32.27 28.68
CA GLY A 68 53.78 -31.30 29.39
C GLY A 68 53.34 -30.15 28.48
N ALA A 69 54.29 -29.53 27.78
CA ALA A 69 54.01 -28.48 26.81
C ALA A 69 53.11 -28.98 25.67
N LEU A 70 53.38 -30.17 25.13
CA LEU A 70 52.56 -30.77 24.06
C LEU A 70 51.11 -31.04 24.52
N LYS A 71 50.94 -31.54 25.75
CA LYS A 71 49.60 -31.74 26.33
C LYS A 71 48.86 -30.42 26.52
N GLY A 72 49.57 -29.35 26.91
CA GLY A 72 49.02 -27.99 27.00
C GLY A 72 48.52 -27.49 25.64
N ILE A 73 49.34 -27.63 24.59
CA ILE A 73 48.98 -27.26 23.22
C ILE A 73 47.75 -28.03 22.73
N ILE A 74 47.70 -29.35 22.94
CA ILE A 74 46.56 -30.19 22.51
C ILE A 74 45.26 -29.77 23.22
N ARG A 75 45.35 -29.44 24.51
CA ARG A 75 44.18 -28.95 25.26
C ARG A 75 43.69 -27.62 24.69
N LYS A 76 44.60 -26.72 24.34
CA LYS A 76 44.28 -25.43 23.72
C LYS A 76 43.71 -25.55 22.32
N ASP A 77 44.28 -26.43 21.50
CA ASP A 77 43.75 -26.72 20.16
C ASP A 77 42.33 -27.31 20.24
N SER A 78 42.03 -28.11 21.28
CA SER A 78 40.68 -28.62 21.54
C SER A 78 39.68 -27.51 21.93
N GLU A 79 40.11 -26.55 22.77
CA GLU A 79 39.32 -25.38 23.15
C GLU A 79 39.03 -24.48 21.92
N ILE A 80 40.03 -24.26 21.06
CA ILE A 80 39.88 -23.49 19.81
C ILE A 80 38.85 -24.13 18.88
N VAL A 81 38.94 -25.46 18.68
CA VAL A 81 37.99 -26.18 17.83
C VAL A 81 36.56 -26.11 18.39
N GLN A 82 36.40 -26.20 19.71
CA GLN A 82 35.09 -26.05 20.34
C GLN A 82 34.53 -24.63 20.18
N ALA A 83 35.36 -23.60 20.37
CA ALA A 83 34.98 -22.22 20.20
C ALA A 83 34.59 -21.91 18.73
N LEU A 84 35.34 -22.43 17.76
CA LEU A 84 35.02 -22.31 16.33
C LEU A 84 33.69 -22.97 15.98
N LYS A 85 33.46 -24.22 16.43
CA LYS A 85 32.19 -24.92 16.20
C LYS A 85 31.01 -24.18 16.81
N ALA A 86 31.17 -23.63 18.02
CA ALA A 86 30.13 -22.82 18.66
C ALA A 86 29.87 -21.51 17.91
N GLY A 87 30.91 -20.89 17.35
CA GLY A 87 30.79 -19.70 16.51
C GLY A 87 30.09 -19.98 15.17
N GLU A 88 30.45 -21.06 14.49
CA GLU A 88 29.83 -21.50 13.23
C GLU A 88 28.35 -21.83 13.43
N LEU A 89 28.01 -22.57 14.49
CA LEU A 89 26.62 -22.93 14.77
C LEU A 89 25.75 -21.69 15.01
N ARG A 90 26.28 -20.68 15.72
CA ARG A 90 25.59 -19.40 15.94
C ARG A 90 25.44 -18.59 14.65
N ARG A 91 26.50 -18.52 13.82
CA ARG A 91 26.43 -17.85 12.51
C ARG A 91 25.44 -18.52 11.58
N GLN A 92 25.40 -19.86 11.58
CA GLN A 92 24.45 -20.59 10.77
C GLN A 92 23.01 -20.38 11.26
N ALA A 93 22.80 -20.37 12.58
CA ALA A 93 21.50 -20.03 13.16
C ALA A 93 21.05 -18.61 12.80
N SER A 94 21.94 -17.61 12.84
CA SER A 94 21.60 -16.24 12.46
C SER A 94 21.28 -16.11 10.97
N ILE A 95 22.06 -16.75 10.09
CA ILE A 95 21.81 -16.76 8.64
C ILE A 95 20.47 -17.43 8.32
N VAL A 96 20.15 -18.55 8.99
CA VAL A 96 18.86 -19.23 8.80
C VAL A 96 17.71 -18.37 9.30
N ALA A 97 17.85 -17.71 10.46
CA ALA A 97 16.84 -16.80 10.98
C ALA A 97 16.60 -15.60 10.04
N GLU A 98 17.67 -14.98 9.54
CA GLU A 98 17.60 -13.87 8.58
C GLU A 98 16.95 -14.31 7.26
N LYS A 99 17.35 -15.46 6.73
CA LYS A 99 16.74 -16.04 5.53
C LYS A 99 15.25 -16.31 5.72
N GLN A 100 14.86 -16.82 6.89
CA GLN A 100 13.45 -17.09 7.19
C GLN A 100 12.65 -15.77 7.28
N GLN A 101 13.22 -14.73 7.88
CA GLN A 101 12.61 -13.40 7.91
C GLN A 101 12.48 -12.80 6.50
N ALA A 102 13.51 -12.91 5.66
CA ALA A 102 13.47 -12.44 4.28
C ALA A 102 12.39 -13.16 3.45
N VAL A 103 12.23 -14.47 3.63
CA VAL A 103 11.15 -15.24 2.99
C VAL A 103 9.78 -14.77 3.46
N GLN A 104 9.58 -14.58 4.77
CA GLN A 104 8.32 -14.08 5.31
C GLN A 104 7.97 -12.69 4.75
N GLN A 105 8.95 -11.77 4.70
CA GLN A 105 8.76 -10.44 4.13
C GLN A 105 8.41 -10.50 2.64
N ALA A 106 9.06 -11.38 1.88
CA ALA A 106 8.75 -11.59 0.46
C ALA A 106 7.33 -12.16 0.27
N THR A 107 6.90 -13.11 1.11
CA THR A 107 5.54 -13.67 1.07
C THR A 107 4.48 -12.62 1.41
N VAL A 108 4.72 -11.77 2.42
CA VAL A 108 3.80 -10.69 2.77
C VAL A 108 3.69 -9.68 1.63
N ALA A 109 4.82 -9.25 1.05
CA ALA A 109 4.84 -8.34 -0.09
C ALA A 109 4.10 -8.93 -1.31
N GLN A 110 4.30 -10.22 -1.60
CA GLN A 110 3.61 -10.91 -2.69
C GLN A 110 2.09 -11.01 -2.45
N THR A 111 1.69 -11.32 -1.22
CA THR A 111 0.28 -11.40 -0.81
C THR A 111 -0.40 -10.03 -0.92
N ASP A 112 0.32 -8.97 -0.56
CA ASP A 112 -0.19 -7.60 -0.67
C ASP A 112 -0.43 -7.20 -2.13
N GLN A 113 0.52 -7.55 -3.02
CA GLN A 113 0.36 -7.35 -4.45
C GLN A 113 -0.83 -8.10 -5.04
N THR A 114 -1.06 -9.37 -4.64
CA THR A 114 -2.23 -10.13 -5.11
C THR A 114 -3.53 -9.53 -4.60
N SER A 115 -3.57 -9.10 -3.34
CA SER A 115 -4.76 -8.46 -2.76
C SER A 115 -5.09 -7.13 -3.47
N THR A 116 -4.06 -6.38 -3.85
CA THR A 116 -4.22 -5.12 -4.59
C THR A 116 -4.78 -5.38 -5.99
N LYS A 117 -4.26 -6.40 -6.71
CA LYS A 117 -4.78 -6.79 -8.02
C LYS A 117 -6.24 -7.23 -7.96
N GLU A 118 -6.61 -8.02 -6.95
CA GLU A 118 -8.00 -8.46 -6.75
C GLU A 118 -8.93 -7.26 -6.56
N ARG A 119 -8.54 -6.29 -5.73
CA ARG A 119 -9.30 -5.04 -5.55
C ARG A 119 -9.41 -4.24 -6.85
N PHE A 120 -8.37 -4.19 -7.67
CA PHE A 120 -8.43 -3.55 -8.97
C PHE A 120 -9.48 -4.21 -9.88
N TYR A 121 -9.51 -5.54 -9.94
CA TYR A 121 -10.51 -6.26 -10.75
C TYR A 121 -11.93 -6.06 -10.25
N ASP A 122 -12.13 -6.06 -8.93
CA ASP A 122 -13.45 -5.78 -8.35
C ASP A 122 -13.92 -4.34 -8.66
N LEU A 123 -13.03 -3.36 -8.53
CA LEU A 123 -13.32 -1.97 -8.90
C LEU A 123 -13.64 -1.82 -10.40
N GLU A 124 -12.90 -2.50 -11.27
CA GLU A 124 -13.15 -2.50 -12.72
C GLU A 124 -14.55 -3.05 -13.03
N ASN A 125 -14.94 -4.16 -12.38
CA ASN A 125 -16.25 -4.75 -12.55
C ASN A 125 -17.37 -3.84 -12.00
N GLN A 126 -17.14 -3.17 -10.86
CA GLN A 126 -18.08 -2.18 -10.33
C GLN A 126 -18.27 -0.99 -11.27
N ILE A 127 -17.18 -0.47 -11.85
CA ILE A 127 -17.23 0.62 -12.83
C ILE A 127 -18.02 0.19 -14.06
N ALA A 128 -17.74 -1.00 -14.61
CA ALA A 128 -18.46 -1.53 -15.76
C ALA A 128 -19.97 -1.67 -15.50
N ASN A 129 -20.35 -2.15 -14.31
CA ASN A 129 -21.75 -2.26 -13.91
C ASN A 129 -22.44 -0.90 -13.73
N LEU A 130 -21.74 0.09 -13.18
CA LEU A 130 -22.26 1.45 -13.05
C LEU A 130 -22.44 2.11 -14.42
N GLU A 131 -21.47 1.97 -15.32
CA GLU A 131 -21.56 2.50 -16.67
C GLU A 131 -22.74 1.90 -17.45
N LEU A 132 -22.98 0.58 -17.30
CA LEU A 132 -24.14 -0.08 -17.89
C LEU A 132 -25.46 0.48 -17.34
N ARG A 133 -25.55 0.75 -16.04
CA ARG A 133 -26.74 1.36 -15.42
C ARG A 133 -26.96 2.79 -15.90
N ASP A 134 -25.91 3.58 -16.04
CA ASP A 134 -26.01 4.95 -16.52
C ASP A 134 -26.45 4.98 -17.99
N LYS A 135 -25.89 4.11 -18.84
CA LYS A 135 -26.38 3.94 -20.23
C LYS A 135 -27.85 3.54 -20.28
N GLN A 136 -28.31 2.68 -19.37
CA GLN A 136 -29.74 2.32 -19.30
C GLN A 136 -30.61 3.50 -18.86
N ARG A 137 -30.16 4.30 -17.90
CA ARG A 137 -30.88 5.51 -17.46
C ARG A 137 -30.96 6.54 -18.56
N GLU A 138 -29.86 6.79 -19.28
CA GLU A 138 -29.85 7.70 -20.42
C GLU A 138 -30.82 7.25 -21.51
N LYS A 139 -30.86 5.96 -21.84
CA LYS A 139 -31.84 5.42 -22.80
C LYS A 139 -33.27 5.67 -22.33
N LYS A 140 -33.58 5.39 -21.06
CA LYS A 140 -34.91 5.64 -20.49
C LYS A 140 -35.29 7.12 -20.51
N LEU A 141 -34.35 8.02 -20.24
CA LEU A 141 -34.58 9.46 -20.33
C LEU A 141 -34.89 9.87 -21.77
N ARG A 142 -34.12 9.40 -22.75
CA ARG A 142 -34.39 9.66 -24.18
C ARG A 142 -35.74 9.10 -24.64
N GLU A 143 -36.09 7.90 -24.19
CA GLU A 143 -37.39 7.29 -24.49
C GLU A 143 -38.54 8.11 -23.87
N ALA A 144 -38.39 8.57 -22.62
CA ALA A 144 -39.38 9.41 -21.96
C ALA A 144 -39.52 10.79 -22.62
N GLU A 145 -38.40 11.40 -23.05
CA GLU A 145 -38.40 12.65 -23.81
C GLU A 145 -39.08 12.48 -25.17
N ALA A 146 -38.78 11.39 -25.90
CA ALA A 146 -39.42 11.09 -27.17
C ALA A 146 -40.94 10.87 -26.99
N ALA A 147 -41.35 10.12 -25.97
CA ALA A 147 -42.76 9.90 -25.66
C ALA A 147 -43.48 11.20 -25.27
N ALA A 148 -42.83 12.09 -24.52
CA ALA A 148 -43.37 13.40 -24.18
C ALA A 148 -43.54 14.28 -25.43
N HIS A 149 -42.58 14.26 -26.35
CA HIS A 149 -42.63 15.01 -27.60
C HIS A 149 -43.73 14.47 -28.55
N GLU A 150 -43.90 13.15 -28.63
CA GLU A 150 -45.00 12.53 -29.39
C GLU A 150 -46.37 12.91 -28.80
N ALA A 151 -46.52 12.85 -27.47
CA ALA A 151 -47.74 13.26 -26.79
C ALA A 151 -48.04 14.76 -26.96
N GLN A 152 -47.02 15.63 -26.97
CA GLN A 152 -47.19 17.05 -27.29
C GLN A 152 -47.62 17.26 -28.74
N SER A 153 -47.01 16.56 -29.69
CA SER A 153 -47.31 16.69 -31.12
C SER A 153 -48.74 16.23 -31.45
N GLY A 154 -49.23 15.20 -30.76
CA GLY A 154 -50.64 14.76 -30.84
C GLY A 154 -51.63 15.73 -30.20
N ARG A 155 -51.21 16.55 -29.23
CA ARG A 155 -52.06 17.59 -28.60
C ARG A 155 -52.05 18.91 -29.36
N THR A 156 -50.92 19.29 -29.97
CA THR A 156 -50.79 20.57 -30.68
C THR A 156 -51.54 20.57 -32.01
N THR A 157 -51.69 19.43 -32.69
CA THR A 157 -52.46 19.30 -33.94
C THR A 157 -53.94 19.68 -33.82
N PRO A 158 -54.73 19.12 -32.87
CA PRO A 158 -56.12 19.54 -32.68
C PRO A 158 -56.22 20.97 -32.13
N GLN A 159 -55.26 21.42 -31.31
CA GLN A 159 -55.23 22.80 -30.82
C GLN A 159 -54.97 23.81 -31.94
N LEU A 160 -54.04 23.53 -32.85
CA LEU A 160 -53.77 24.36 -34.03
C LEU A 160 -54.98 24.45 -34.96
N LEU A 161 -55.66 23.33 -35.19
CA LEU A 161 -56.90 23.32 -35.98
C LEU A 161 -58.01 24.13 -35.30
N ALA A 162 -58.20 23.97 -33.99
CA ALA A 162 -59.19 24.73 -33.23
C ALA A 162 -58.91 26.24 -33.25
N VAL A 163 -57.64 26.64 -33.07
CA VAL A 163 -57.21 28.05 -33.15
C VAL A 163 -57.42 28.59 -34.57
N GLY A 164 -57.09 27.83 -35.61
CA GLY A 164 -57.31 28.21 -37.01
C GLY A 164 -58.79 28.44 -37.34
N LEU A 165 -59.65 27.51 -36.92
CA LEU A 165 -61.11 27.62 -37.10
C LEU A 165 -61.69 28.81 -36.32
N ALA A 166 -61.23 29.04 -35.09
CA ALA A 166 -61.64 30.18 -34.29
C ALA A 166 -61.29 31.52 -34.97
N LEU A 167 -60.06 31.66 -35.47
CA LEU A 167 -59.63 32.85 -36.22
C LEU A 167 -60.43 33.06 -37.50
N LEU A 168 -60.71 31.98 -38.25
CA LEU A 168 -61.52 32.05 -39.46
C LEU A 168 -62.96 32.51 -39.14
N SER A 169 -63.56 31.99 -38.08
CA SER A 169 -64.91 32.39 -37.64
C SER A 169 -64.98 33.87 -37.23
N LEU A 170 -63.98 34.36 -36.49
CA LEU A 170 -63.83 35.77 -36.12
C LEU A 170 -63.63 36.66 -37.34
N GLY A 171 -62.82 36.21 -38.31
CA GLY A 171 -62.61 36.90 -39.58
C GLY A 171 -63.90 37.06 -40.39
N LEU A 172 -64.71 36.00 -40.49
CA LEU A 172 -66.02 36.07 -41.14
C LEU A 172 -66.99 37.01 -40.41
N LEU A 173 -67.03 36.98 -39.07
CA LEU A 173 -67.86 37.92 -38.30
C LEU A 173 -67.45 39.37 -38.54
N GLY A 174 -66.14 39.66 -38.54
CA GLY A 174 -65.62 40.98 -38.88
C GLY A 174 -65.97 41.40 -40.31
N TYR A 175 -65.88 40.48 -41.26
CA TYR A 175 -66.27 40.73 -42.66
C TYR A 175 -67.77 41.04 -42.79
N VAL A 176 -68.64 40.24 -42.15
CA VAL A 176 -70.09 40.48 -42.13
C VAL A 176 -70.43 41.81 -41.46
N ALA A 177 -69.77 42.17 -40.36
CA ALA A 177 -69.97 43.46 -39.70
C ALA A 177 -69.59 44.63 -40.63
N LYS A 178 -68.48 44.50 -41.37
CA LYS A 178 -68.07 45.47 -42.39
C LYS A 178 -69.10 45.59 -43.52
N LEU A 179 -69.63 44.46 -44.03
CA LEU A 179 -70.67 44.46 -45.05
C LEU A 179 -71.98 45.10 -44.54
N ARG A 180 -72.39 44.80 -43.31
CA ARG A 180 -73.55 45.44 -42.68
C ARG A 180 -73.36 46.94 -42.50
N GLY A 181 -72.16 47.39 -42.13
CA GLY A 181 -71.82 48.80 -42.08
C GLY A 181 -71.92 49.50 -43.44
N GLN A 182 -71.46 48.84 -44.52
CA GLN A 182 -71.57 49.36 -45.87
C GLN A 182 -73.03 49.44 -46.38
N LEU A 183 -73.86 48.45 -46.06
CA LEU A 183 -75.27 48.43 -46.45
C LEU A 183 -76.10 49.48 -45.67
N ASN A 184 -75.82 49.67 -44.38
CA ASN A 184 -76.48 50.70 -43.57
C ASN A 184 -76.00 52.12 -43.88
N GLY A 185 -74.88 52.26 -44.59
CA GLY A 185 -74.35 53.54 -45.09
C GLY A 185 -74.93 53.98 -46.44
N ALA A 186 -75.79 53.18 -47.08
CA ALA A 186 -76.46 53.60 -48.31
C ALA A 186 -77.48 54.72 -48.01
N PRO A 187 -77.39 55.90 -48.66
CA PRO A 187 -78.28 57.00 -48.35
C PRO A 187 -79.71 56.62 -48.74
N ARG A 188 -80.62 56.59 -47.75
CA ARG A 188 -82.07 56.57 -47.99
C ARG A 188 -82.40 57.74 -48.93
N ARG A 189 -82.60 57.46 -50.22
CA ARG A 189 -83.17 58.42 -51.17
C ARG A 189 -84.52 58.85 -50.63
N SER A 190 -84.57 60.01 -49.99
CA SER A 190 -85.81 60.66 -49.62
C SER A 190 -86.53 61.05 -50.90
N ALA A 191 -87.59 60.30 -51.22
CA ALA A 191 -88.55 60.65 -52.24
C ALA A 191 -89.18 62.00 -51.86
N LYS A 192 -88.79 63.07 -52.56
CA LYS A 192 -89.45 64.38 -52.43
C LYS A 192 -90.58 64.45 -53.45
N ARG A 193 -91.80 64.11 -52.98
CA ARG A 193 -93.06 64.53 -53.60
C ARG A 193 -93.16 66.05 -53.50
N ARG A 194 -93.19 66.75 -54.63
CA ARG A 194 -94.07 67.89 -54.92
C ARG A 194 -93.88 68.32 -56.37
#